data_AF-A0A354C3W0-F1
#
_entry.id   AF-A0A354C3W0-F1
#
_cell.length_a   1.000
_cell.length_b   1.000
_cell.length_c   1.000
_cell.angle_alpha   90.00
_cell.angle_beta   90.00
_cell.angle_gamma   90.00
#
_symmetry.space_group_name_H-M   'P 1'
#
loop_
_entity.id
_entity.type
_entity.pdbx_description
1 polymer ?
#
loop_
_entity_poly.entity_id
_entity_poly.type
_entity_poly.pdbx_seq_one_letter_code
_entity_poly.pdbx_strand_id
1 'polypeptide(L)' 'MITIHPDTYKCIVFFTGAGMSAESGVPTYRGRGGVWSQYNWEEYACQEAFDGDAEKVLKFHQLRRQSVLTCT' A
#
# COMPACT_ATOMS: atom_id res chain seq x y z
N MET A 1 -5.98 20.34 -22.63
CA MET A 1 -6.09 20.06 -21.19
C MET A 1 -7.52 20.35 -20.78
N ILE A 2 -8.15 19.49 -19.98
CA ILE A 2 -9.48 19.73 -19.43
C ILE A 2 -9.31 20.53 -18.14
N THR A 3 -9.96 21.69 -18.04
CA THR A 3 -10.00 22.48 -16.80
C THR A 3 -11.14 21.95 -15.94
N ILE A 4 -10.82 21.55 -14.70
CA ILE A 4 -11.82 21.12 -13.71
C ILE A 4 -12.19 22.35 -12.87
N HIS A 5 -13.49 22.60 -12.68
CA HIS A 5 -14.05 23.63 -11.81
C HIS A 5 -14.64 22.96 -10.55
N PRO A 6 -13.85 22.78 -9.46
CA PRO A 6 -14.26 21.97 -8.31
C PRO A 6 -15.51 22.50 -7.61
N ASP A 7 -15.69 23.82 -7.67
CA ASP A 7 -16.83 24.57 -7.13
C ASP A 7 -18.19 24.18 -7.74
N THR A 8 -18.19 23.55 -8.93
CA THR A 8 -19.41 23.11 -9.60
C THR A 8 -19.93 21.75 -9.10
N TYR A 9 -19.12 21.01 -8.32
CA TYR A 9 -19.49 19.71 -7.78
C TYR A 9 -19.98 19.83 -6.34
N LYS A 10 -21.20 19.33 -6.08
CA LYS A 10 -21.79 19.32 -4.73
C LYS A 10 -21.09 18.34 -3.77
N CYS A 11 -20.45 17.30 -4.30
CA CYS A 11 -19.74 16.30 -3.54
C CYS A 11 -18.55 15.79 -4.37
N ILE A 12 -17.35 15.83 -3.80
CA ILE A 12 -16.11 15.40 -4.43
C ILE A 12 -15.57 14.21 -3.64
N VAL A 13 -15.21 13.14 -4.34
CA VAL A 13 -14.64 11.92 -3.75
C VAL A 13 -13.29 11.64 -4.40
N PHE A 14 -12.28 11.37 -3.58
CA PHE A 14 -10.96 10.94 -4.03
C PHE A 14 -10.77 9.47 -3.74
N PHE A 15 -10.46 8.68 -4.78
CA PHE A 15 -10.01 7.31 -4.63
C PHE A 15 -8.50 7.27 -4.73
N THR A 16 -7.83 6.91 -3.63
CA THR A 16 -6.38 6.92 -3.53
C THR A 16 -5.86 5.49 -3.41
N GLY A 17 -4.55 5.34 -3.62
CA GLY A 17 -3.87 4.06 -3.44
C GLY A 17 -2.45 4.29 -2.96
N ALA A 18 -1.68 3.22 -2.84
CA ALA A 18 -0.31 3.27 -2.31
C ALA A 18 0.60 4.28 -3.01
N GLY A 19 0.36 4.57 -4.30
CA GLY A 19 1.12 5.57 -5.05
C GLY A 19 1.10 6.98 -4.45
N MET A 20 0.02 7.36 -3.75
CA MET A 20 -0.08 8.65 -3.08
C MET A 20 0.95 8.81 -1.95
N SER A 21 1.39 7.70 -1.35
CA SER A 21 2.38 7.70 -0.26
C SER A 21 3.81 7.42 -0.73
N ALA A 22 4.01 7.15 -2.02
CA ALA A 22 5.33 6.81 -2.56
C ALA A 22 6.34 7.96 -2.38
N GLU A 23 5.89 9.21 -2.58
CA GLU A 23 6.71 10.41 -2.41
C GLU A 23 7.08 10.68 -0.93
N SER A 24 6.29 10.15 0.02
CA SER A 24 6.64 10.15 1.45
C SER A 24 7.62 9.04 1.84
N GLY A 25 8.06 8.23 0.87
CA GLY A 25 8.98 7.12 1.08
C GLY A 25 8.31 5.82 1.54
N VAL A 26 6.98 5.72 1.50
CA VAL A 26 6.28 4.47 1.82
C VAL A 26 6.40 3.50 0.64
N PRO A 27 6.96 2.28 0.82
CA PRO A 27 7.07 1.31 -0.26
C PRO A 27 5.69 0.89 -0.79
N THR A 28 5.51 1.01 -2.11
CA THR A 28 4.26 0.57 -2.77
C THR A 28 4.24 -0.95 -2.94
N TYR A 29 3.03 -1.50 -3.11
CA TYR A 29 2.86 -2.93 -3.36
C TYR A 29 3.32 -3.35 -4.77
N ARG A 30 3.02 -2.53 -5.78
CA ARG A 30 3.29 -2.79 -7.21
C ARG A 30 4.10 -1.64 -7.80
N GLY A 31 4.71 -1.89 -8.96
CA GLY A 31 5.59 -0.95 -9.66
C GLY A 31 7.07 -1.30 -9.49
N ARG A 32 7.94 -0.40 -9.95
CA ARG A 32 9.40 -0.61 -9.87
C ARG A 32 9.83 -0.67 -8.41
N GLY A 33 10.40 -1.81 -7.99
CA GLY A 33 10.81 -2.05 -6.60
C GLY A 33 9.64 -2.23 -5.62
N GLY A 34 8.44 -2.50 -6.11
CA GLY A 34 7.28 -2.76 -5.24
C GLY A 34 7.44 -4.03 -4.42
N VAL A 35 6.83 -4.07 -3.24
CA VAL A 35 6.96 -5.18 -2.28
C VAL A 35 6.64 -6.55 -2.92
N TRP A 36 5.67 -6.61 -3.84
CA TRP A 36 5.28 -7.85 -4.50
C TRP A 36 6.24 -8.37 -5.56
N SER A 37 7.30 -7.63 -5.91
CA SER A 37 8.40 -8.20 -6.70
C SER A 37 9.35 -9.06 -5.85
N GLN A 38 9.23 -9.01 -4.53
CA GLN A 38 10.07 -9.75 -3.58
C GLN A 38 9.27 -10.75 -2.74
N TYR A 39 7.99 -10.45 -2.48
CA TYR A 39 7.10 -11.27 -1.66
C TYR A 39 5.89 -11.73 -2.50
N ASN A 40 5.55 -13.02 -2.48
CA ASN A 40 4.30 -13.49 -3.08
C ASN A 40 3.12 -13.13 -2.17
N TRP A 41 2.23 -12.23 -2.60
CA TRP A 41 1.12 -11.77 -1.75
C TRP A 41 0.21 -12.90 -1.26
N GLU A 42 0.08 -14.01 -2.00
CA GLU A 42 -0.70 -15.20 -1.60
C GLU A 42 -0.11 -15.93 -0.37
N GLU A 43 1.13 -15.63 0.01
CA GLU A 43 1.78 -16.19 1.20
C GLU A 43 1.83 -15.22 2.38
N TYR A 44 1.45 -13.96 2.19
CA TYR A 44 1.66 -12.90 3.19
C TYR A 44 0.47 -11.97 3.41
N ALA A 45 -0.50 -11.91 2.50
CA ALA A 45 -1.53 -10.88 2.49
C ALA A 45 -2.91 -11.39 2.03
N CYS A 46 -3.25 -12.63 2.39
CA CYS A 46 -4.60 -13.19 2.27
C CYS A 46 -4.98 -13.99 3.52
N GLN A 47 -6.26 -14.36 3.62
CA GLN A 47 -6.78 -15.11 4.77
C GLN A 47 -6.12 -16.49 4.86
N GLU A 48 -5.98 -17.18 3.73
CA GLU A 48 -5.39 -18.51 3.64
C GLU A 48 -3.93 -18.53 4.14
N ALA A 49 -3.16 -17.47 3.84
CA ALA A 49 -1.80 -17.31 4.35
C ALA A 49 -1.78 -17.16 5.88
N PHE A 50 -2.71 -16.37 6.43
CA PHE A 50 -2.80 -16.14 7.86
C PHE A 50 -3.22 -17.39 8.62
N ASP A 51 -4.20 -18.13 8.09
CA ASP A 51 -4.67 -19.39 8.69
C ASP A 51 -3.59 -20.48 8.65
N GLY A 52 -2.74 -20.47 7.61
CA GLY A 52 -1.63 -21.42 7.47
C GLY A 52 -0.43 -21.10 8.37
N ASP A 53 -0.01 -19.83 8.46
CA ASP A 53 1.09 -19.38 9.32
C ASP A 53 0.94 -17.89 9.69
N ALA A 54 0.17 -17.64 10.76
CA ALA A 54 -0.06 -16.29 11.26
C ALA A 54 1.23 -15.58 11.72
N GLU A 55 2.22 -16.32 12.25
CA GLU A 55 3.46 -15.71 12.74
C GLU A 55 4.29 -15.16 11.58
N LYS A 56 4.40 -15.92 10.47
CA LYS A 56 5.04 -15.45 9.22
C LYS A 56 4.37 -14.19 8.68
N VAL A 57 3.04 -14.17 8.61
CA VAL A 57 2.28 -13.01 8.12
C VAL A 57 2.51 -11.79 9.01
N LEU A 58 2.40 -11.95 10.33
CA LEU A 58 2.62 -10.85 11.29
C LEU A 58 4.05 -10.31 11.24
N LYS A 59 5.06 -11.18 11.09
CA LYS A 59 6.47 -10.76 10.90
C LYS A 59 6.63 -9.91 9.64
N PHE A 60 6.04 -10.32 8.51
CA PHE A 60 6.06 -9.52 7.28
C PHE A 60 5.42 -8.14 7.49
N HIS A 61 4.25 -8.06 8.14
CA HIS A 61 3.60 -6.79 8.43
C HIS A 61 4.38 -5.92 9.42
N GLN A 62 5.10 -6.52 10.37
CA GLN A 62 5.98 -5.80 11.28
C GLN A 62 7.17 -5.14 10.55
N LEU A 63 7.78 -5.82 9.57
CA LEU A 63 8.81 -5.21 8.72
C LEU A 63 8.27 -3.95 8.03
N ARG A 64 7.05 -4.04 7.46
CA ARG A 64 6.41 -2.90 6.80
C ARG A 64 6.07 -1.76 7.75
N ARG A 65 5.59 -2.07 8.96
CA ARG A 65 5.38 -1.04 10.00
C ARG A 65 6.68 -0.30 10.31
N GLN A 66 7.79 -1.04 10.44
CA GLN A 66 9.09 -0.42 10.73
C GLN A 66 9.55 0.49 9.59
N SER A 67 9.36 0.11 8.33
CA SER A 67 9.67 0.97 7.18
C SER A 67 8.86 2.27 7.22
N VAL A 68 7.56 2.21 7.52
CA VAL A 68 6.70 3.40 7.59
C VAL A 68 7.11 4.34 8.72
N LEU A 69 7.59 3.82 9.86
CA LEU A 69 8.10 4.66 10.96
C LEU A 69 9.34 5.48 10.59
N THR A 70 10.02 5.13 9.50
CA THR A 70 11.20 5.86 8.99
C THR A 70 10.88 6.83 7.84
N CYS A 71 9.61 6.92 7.43
CA CYS A 71 9.18 7.85 6.40
C CYS A 71 9.26 9.31 6.87
N THR A 72 9.28 10.22 5.91
CA THR A 72 9.48 11.66 6.13
C THR A 72 8.17 12.41 6.09
#